data_AF-A0A3P7E9K9-F1
#
_entry.id   AF-A0A3P7E9K9-F1
#
_cell.length_a   1.000
_cell.length_b   1.000
_cell.length_c   1.000
_cell.angle_alpha   90.00
_cell.angle_beta   90.00
_cell.angle_gamma   90.00
#
_symmetry.space_group_name_H-M   'P 1'
#
loop_
_entity.id
_entity.type
_entity.pdbx_description
1 polymer ?
#
loop_
_entity_poly.entity_id
_entity_poly.type
_entity_poly.pdbx_seq_one_letter_code
_entity_poly.pdbx_strand_id
1 'polypeptide(L)'
;MCAENGAMMRRVKRGKIGQAKLIFLVNGNKQLRYHTLGYSRIITSKQKTGMLKLSSIVSFIKVDQLIEIRHGFGTDQLQKAAKKISFQQIAPEENCVSVIVRQNGKNKQKTIDFIAVTLSDKRIFVDALQYIIDKEDAKLIDFNEKQWIIDKFHALDANQTGKLSFNKIWNLLKEMNLTIGYDYAKALFQNASIDGYNYGSKLDTSIDVEGFVRFFLKLTYDFEEGKIMRQYSSQNNGTLSVNDLKNFLINVQKVICHIFFIIIFILLMHL
;
A
#
# COMPACT_ATOMS: atom_id res chain seq x y z
N MET A 1 18.36 17.20 -3.92
CA MET A 1 16.98 16.72 -3.64
C MET A 1 16.02 17.87 -3.91
N CYS A 2 15.44 17.88 -5.11
CA CYS A 2 14.71 19.02 -5.66
C CYS A 2 13.21 18.88 -5.39
N ALA A 3 12.72 19.52 -4.33
CA ALA A 3 11.32 19.96 -4.22
C ALA A 3 11.11 21.09 -3.20
N GLU A 4 12.16 21.80 -2.73
CA GLU A 4 11.97 22.95 -1.81
C GLU A 4 11.07 24.01 -2.45
N ASN A 5 11.11 24.16 -3.77
CA ASN A 5 10.29 25.11 -4.52
C ASN A 5 8.92 24.54 -4.93
N GLY A 6 8.65 23.26 -4.68
CA GLY A 6 7.45 22.56 -5.17
C GLY A 6 7.38 22.46 -6.70
N ALA A 7 6.28 21.89 -7.20
CA ALA A 7 5.96 21.85 -8.62
C ALA A 7 4.54 22.39 -8.87
N MET A 8 4.37 23.25 -9.87
CA MET A 8 3.07 23.82 -10.23
C MET A 8 2.23 22.83 -11.03
N MET A 9 1.15 22.33 -10.41
CA MET A 9 0.31 21.28 -11.00
C MET A 9 -1.19 21.62 -10.88
N ARG A 10 -1.99 21.13 -11.81
CA ARG A 10 -3.47 21.16 -11.77
C ARG A 10 -3.99 19.75 -11.48
N ARG A 11 -4.83 19.60 -10.46
CA ARG A 11 -5.47 18.30 -10.14
C ARG A 11 -6.58 18.00 -11.15
N VAL A 12 -6.61 16.77 -11.70
CA VAL A 12 -7.70 16.30 -12.58
C VAL A 12 -8.58 15.26 -11.90
N LYS A 13 -9.75 15.64 -11.40
CA LYS A 13 -10.63 14.70 -10.68
C LYS A 13 -11.94 14.52 -11.44
N ARG A 14 -12.22 13.28 -11.88
CA ARG A 14 -13.43 12.94 -12.66
C ARG A 14 -13.58 13.82 -13.91
N GLY A 15 -12.48 14.03 -14.64
CA GLY A 15 -12.42 14.88 -15.84
C GLY A 15 -12.51 16.39 -15.58
N LYS A 16 -12.64 16.84 -14.32
CA LYS A 16 -12.60 18.27 -13.97
C LYS A 16 -11.18 18.70 -13.61
N ILE A 17 -10.71 19.76 -14.25
CA ILE A 17 -9.40 20.35 -14.03
C ILE A 17 -9.51 21.43 -12.94
N GLY A 18 -8.71 21.31 -11.89
CA GLY A 18 -8.59 22.32 -10.83
C GLY A 18 -7.65 23.46 -11.20
N GLN A 19 -7.62 24.50 -10.37
CA GLN A 19 -6.62 25.57 -10.49
C GLN A 19 -5.21 25.04 -10.27
N ALA A 20 -4.22 25.70 -10.89
CA ALA A 20 -2.82 25.37 -10.69
C ALA A 20 -2.40 25.75 -9.26
N LYS A 21 -1.74 24.83 -8.57
CA LYS A 21 -1.23 25.03 -7.22
C LYS A 21 0.09 24.30 -7.05
N LEU A 22 0.93 24.81 -6.14
CA LEU A 22 2.16 24.16 -5.77
C LEU A 22 1.88 22.85 -5.02
N ILE A 23 2.58 21.80 -5.43
CA ILE A 23 2.65 20.52 -4.73
C ILE A 23 4.01 20.42 -4.08
N PHE A 24 4.03 20.04 -2.79
CA PHE A 24 5.25 19.99 -1.98
C PHE A 24 5.41 18.63 -1.30
N LEU A 25 6.66 18.21 -1.15
CA LEU A 25 7.03 17.24 -0.13
C LEU A 25 7.17 17.96 1.22
N VAL A 26 6.55 17.43 2.26
CA VAL A 26 6.52 18.02 3.60
C VAL A 26 6.87 16.99 4.67
N ASN A 27 7.08 17.46 5.90
CA ASN A 27 7.42 16.62 7.06
C ASN A 27 8.69 15.79 6.83
N GLY A 28 9.77 16.42 6.35
CA GLY A 28 11.03 15.74 6.02
C GLY A 28 10.88 14.75 4.87
N ASN A 29 10.15 15.15 3.81
CA ASN A 29 9.84 14.34 2.63
C ASN A 29 9.04 13.06 2.91
N LYS A 30 8.30 12.99 4.03
CA LYS A 30 7.47 11.84 4.38
C LYS A 30 6.06 11.91 3.81
N GLN A 31 5.62 13.08 3.36
CA GLN A 31 4.26 13.26 2.83
C GLN A 31 4.25 14.19 1.61
N LEU A 32 3.48 13.83 0.59
CA LEU A 32 3.15 14.68 -0.55
C LEU A 32 1.88 15.48 -0.24
N ARG A 33 2.00 16.80 -0.18
CA ARG A 33 0.89 17.74 0.01
C ARG A 33 0.40 18.24 -1.35
N TYR A 34 -0.88 18.03 -1.65
CA TYR A 34 -1.53 18.51 -2.87
C TYR A 34 -2.92 19.05 -2.58
N HIS A 35 -3.52 19.72 -3.56
CA HIS A 35 -4.89 20.24 -3.45
C HIS A 35 -5.87 19.42 -4.29
N THR A 36 -7.03 19.09 -3.73
CA THR A 36 -8.13 18.42 -4.43
C THR A 36 -9.40 19.26 -4.41
N LEU A 37 -10.25 19.07 -5.41
CA LEU A 37 -11.63 19.54 -5.37
C LEU A 37 -12.44 18.64 -4.42
N GLY A 38 -13.17 19.26 -3.50
CA GLY A 38 -14.14 18.61 -2.63
C GLY A 38 -15.27 19.55 -2.24
N TYR A 39 -16.36 18.97 -1.76
CA TYR A 39 -17.52 19.74 -1.31
C TYR A 39 -17.43 19.94 0.21
N SER A 40 -17.48 21.19 0.65
CA SER A 40 -17.68 21.54 2.06
C SER A 40 -19.14 21.92 2.28
N ARG A 41 -19.77 21.38 3.33
CA ARG A 41 -21.10 21.83 3.75
C ARG A 41 -20.97 23.22 4.36
N ILE A 42 -21.66 24.20 3.79
CA ILE A 42 -21.89 25.46 4.47
C ILE A 42 -23.23 25.30 5.19
N ILE A 43 -23.19 25.40 6.52
CA ILE A 43 -24.38 25.56 7.34
C ILE A 43 -24.49 27.06 7.58
N THR A 44 -25.32 27.75 6.81
CA THR A 44 -25.70 29.12 7.15
C THR A 44 -26.80 29.06 8.21
N SER A 45 -26.70 29.87 9.26
CA SER A 45 -27.63 29.85 10.41
C SER A 45 -29.10 30.17 10.07
N LYS A 46 -29.40 30.55 8.82
CA LYS A 46 -30.74 30.96 8.37
C LYS A 46 -31.41 30.01 7.37
N GLN A 47 -30.78 28.89 6.97
CA GLN A 47 -31.40 27.91 6.07
C GLN A 47 -31.07 26.48 6.51
N LYS A 48 -32.10 25.65 6.76
CA LYS A 48 -31.98 24.22 7.11
C LYS A 48 -31.50 23.33 5.93
N THR A 49 -31.26 23.90 4.75
CA THR A 49 -30.71 23.23 3.58
C THR A 49 -29.24 23.59 3.40
N GLY A 50 -28.33 22.69 3.77
CA GLY A 50 -26.89 22.92 3.63
C GLY A 50 -26.46 22.99 2.17
N MET A 51 -26.03 24.17 1.70
CA MET A 51 -25.47 24.32 0.36
C MET A 51 -24.04 23.77 0.35
N LEU A 52 -23.75 22.85 -0.58
CA LEU A 52 -22.41 22.30 -0.76
C LEU A 52 -21.58 23.27 -1.61
N LYS A 53 -20.61 23.97 -1.00
CA LYS A 53 -19.65 24.79 -1.74
C LYS A 53 -18.47 23.92 -2.18
N LEU A 54 -18.17 23.93 -3.47
CA LEU A 54 -16.94 23.34 -3.98
C LEU A 54 -15.75 24.18 -3.49
N SER A 55 -14.86 23.57 -2.73
CA SER A 55 -13.67 24.21 -2.18
C SER A 55 -12.42 23.39 -2.51
N SER A 56 -11.28 24.09 -2.51
CA SER A 56 -9.99 23.45 -2.63
C SER A 56 -9.58 22.92 -1.26
N ILE A 57 -9.50 21.60 -1.14
CA ILE A 57 -9.13 20.89 0.10
C ILE A 57 -7.67 20.48 0.01
N VAL A 58 -6.89 20.76 1.06
CA VAL A 58 -5.51 20.26 1.19
C VAL A 58 -5.57 18.76 1.51
N SER A 59 -4.80 17.96 0.79
CA SER A 59 -4.72 16.51 0.95
C SER A 59 -3.27 16.07 1.05
N PHE A 60 -3.06 14.97 1.77
CA PHE A 60 -1.75 14.40 2.03
C PHE A 60 -1.72 12.94 1.55
N ILE A 61 -0.60 12.51 0.99
CA ILE A 61 -0.28 11.12 0.71
C ILE A 61 1.01 10.82 1.47
N LYS A 62 1.06 9.73 2.22
CA LYS A 62 2.33 9.28 2.79
C LYS A 62 3.18 8.65 1.69
N VAL A 63 4.48 8.90 1.71
CA VAL A 63 5.37 8.45 0.63
C VAL A 63 5.48 6.93 0.51
N ASP A 64 5.35 6.21 1.63
CA ASP A 64 5.26 4.73 1.69
C ASP A 64 4.01 4.16 1.01
N GLN A 65 3.04 5.01 0.65
CA GLN A 65 1.86 4.62 -0.11
C GLN A 65 2.02 4.85 -1.62
N LEU A 66 3.09 5.53 -2.07
CA LEU A 66 3.35 5.71 -3.50
C LEU A 66 3.74 4.37 -4.12
N ILE A 67 3.15 4.03 -5.26
CA ILE A 67 3.41 2.76 -5.95
C ILE A 67 4.16 3.02 -7.25
N GLU A 68 3.61 3.86 -8.12
CA GLU A 68 4.21 4.16 -9.42
C GLU A 68 3.69 5.49 -9.95
N ILE A 69 4.38 5.98 -10.98
CA ILE A 69 4.01 7.17 -11.73
C ILE A 69 3.72 6.75 -13.18
N ARG A 70 2.54 7.09 -13.69
CA ARG A 70 2.18 6.87 -15.09
C ARG A 70 2.17 8.18 -15.84
N HIS A 71 2.74 8.16 -17.05
CA HIS A 71 2.86 9.33 -17.90
C HIS A 71 1.65 9.43 -18.85
N GLY A 72 1.37 10.65 -19.30
CA GLY A 72 0.37 10.88 -20.34
C GLY A 72 -1.03 10.49 -19.90
N PHE A 73 -1.79 9.89 -20.82
CA PHE A 73 -3.12 9.38 -20.54
C PHE A 73 -3.12 7.92 -20.06
N GLY A 74 -2.05 7.47 -19.38
CA GLY A 74 -1.81 6.07 -18.96
C GLY A 74 -2.75 5.51 -17.88
N THR A 75 -3.90 6.13 -17.64
CA THR A 75 -4.94 5.65 -16.72
C THR A 75 -6.31 5.82 -17.34
N ASP A 76 -7.24 4.90 -17.03
CA ASP A 76 -8.61 4.92 -17.57
C ASP A 76 -9.32 6.27 -17.36
N GLN A 77 -9.01 6.96 -16.25
CA GLN A 77 -9.62 8.24 -15.91
C GLN A 77 -9.13 9.37 -16.83
N LEU A 78 -7.82 9.43 -17.09
CA LEU A 78 -7.27 10.40 -18.03
C LEU A 78 -7.60 10.04 -19.47
N GLN A 79 -7.51 8.76 -19.84
CA GLN A 79 -7.91 8.28 -21.17
C GLN A 79 -9.37 8.64 -21.47
N LYS A 80 -10.27 8.46 -20.49
CA LYS A 80 -11.68 8.85 -20.63
C LYS A 80 -11.86 10.37 -20.75
N ALA A 81 -11.10 11.16 -19.99
CA ALA A 81 -11.16 12.63 -20.07
C ALA A 81 -10.62 13.15 -21.42
N ALA A 82 -9.53 12.56 -21.89
CA ALA A 82 -8.86 12.88 -23.14
C ALA A 82 -9.70 12.62 -24.39
N LYS A 83 -10.82 11.87 -24.31
CA LYS A 83 -11.77 11.75 -25.43
C LYS A 83 -12.36 13.09 -25.89
N LYS A 84 -12.32 14.12 -25.03
CA LYS A 84 -12.80 15.47 -25.36
C LYS A 84 -11.65 16.34 -25.87
N ILE A 85 -11.80 16.90 -27.07
CA ILE A 85 -10.82 17.84 -27.65
C ILE A 85 -10.56 19.03 -26.71
N SER A 86 -11.61 19.57 -26.10
CA SER A 86 -11.50 20.67 -25.12
C SER A 86 -10.68 20.30 -23.88
N PHE A 87 -10.63 19.01 -23.51
CA PHE A 87 -9.75 18.56 -22.44
C PHE A 87 -8.29 18.54 -22.91
N GLN A 88 -8.01 17.95 -24.09
CA GLN A 88 -6.65 17.86 -24.64
C GLN A 88 -6.00 19.25 -24.84
N GLN A 89 -6.78 20.25 -25.27
CA GLN A 89 -6.30 21.63 -25.42
C GLN A 89 -5.81 22.26 -24.11
N ILE A 90 -6.39 21.87 -22.97
CA ILE A 90 -6.02 22.39 -21.63
C ILE A 90 -5.01 21.46 -20.94
N ALA A 91 -5.00 20.19 -21.33
CA ALA A 91 -4.22 19.11 -20.75
C ALA A 91 -3.49 18.31 -21.85
N PRO A 92 -2.45 18.89 -22.48
CA PRO A 92 -1.59 18.15 -23.41
C PRO A 92 -1.06 16.88 -22.75
N GLU A 93 -0.92 15.80 -23.51
CA GLU A 93 -0.54 14.49 -22.98
C GLU A 93 0.85 14.55 -22.31
N GLU A 94 1.78 15.27 -22.93
CA GLU A 94 3.13 15.50 -22.44
C GLU A 94 3.18 16.22 -21.09
N ASN A 95 2.11 16.93 -20.69
CA ASN A 95 1.99 17.57 -19.38
C ASN A 95 1.27 16.69 -18.33
N CYS A 96 0.61 15.61 -18.76
CA CYS A 96 -0.18 14.75 -17.90
C CYS A 96 0.67 13.70 -17.17
N VAL A 97 0.31 13.45 -15.91
CA VAL A 97 0.92 12.44 -15.05
C VAL A 97 -0.11 11.93 -14.03
N SER A 98 -0.08 10.64 -13.72
CA SER A 98 -0.91 10.00 -12.70
C SER A 98 -0.04 9.36 -11.64
N VAL A 99 -0.30 9.65 -10.37
CA VAL A 99 0.32 8.99 -9.22
C VAL A 99 -0.59 7.86 -8.76
N ILE A 100 -0.07 6.64 -8.71
CA ILE A 100 -0.78 5.47 -8.19
C ILE A 100 -0.43 5.32 -6.71
N VAL A 101 -1.46 5.27 -5.87
CA VAL A 101 -1.32 5.28 -4.41
C VAL A 101 -2.07 4.09 -3.80
N ARG A 102 -1.42 3.41 -2.85
CA ARG A 102 -2.03 2.36 -2.04
C ARG A 102 -3.08 2.96 -1.10
N GLN A 103 -4.28 2.40 -1.07
CA GLN A 103 -5.29 2.73 -0.06
C GLN A 103 -5.30 1.68 1.05
N ASN A 104 -5.69 2.10 2.25
CA ASN A 104 -5.95 1.17 3.34
C ASN A 104 -7.16 0.28 2.96
N GLY A 105 -6.99 -1.04 3.03
CA GLY A 105 -8.03 -2.05 2.78
C GLY A 105 -8.04 -2.67 1.37
N LYS A 106 -8.43 -3.96 1.30
CA LYS A 106 -8.73 -4.78 0.10
C LYS A 106 -7.92 -4.47 -1.18
N ASN A 107 -6.60 -4.28 -1.08
CA ASN A 107 -5.71 -4.06 -2.23
C ASN A 107 -6.19 -2.95 -3.19
N LYS A 108 -6.87 -1.92 -2.66
CA LYS A 108 -7.39 -0.86 -3.50
C LYS A 108 -6.28 0.12 -3.82
N GLN A 109 -6.02 0.31 -5.11
CA GLN A 109 -5.20 1.40 -5.61
C GLN A 109 -6.09 2.59 -5.92
N LYS A 110 -5.58 3.79 -5.66
CA LYS A 110 -6.20 5.04 -6.05
C LYS A 110 -5.27 5.78 -6.98
N THR A 111 -5.83 6.23 -8.09
CA THR A 111 -5.16 7.11 -9.05
C THR A 111 -5.37 8.58 -8.67
N ILE A 112 -4.29 9.36 -8.76
CA ILE A 112 -4.28 10.81 -8.54
C ILE A 112 -3.62 11.47 -9.74
N ASP A 113 -4.45 12.00 -10.62
CA ASP A 113 -4.06 12.63 -11.88
C ASP A 113 -3.73 14.13 -11.75
N PHE A 114 -2.68 14.55 -12.43
CA PHE A 114 -2.21 15.92 -12.48
C PHE A 114 -1.85 16.34 -13.90
N ILE A 115 -1.92 17.66 -14.14
CA ILE A 115 -1.38 18.31 -15.33
C ILE A 115 -0.34 19.31 -14.84
N ALA A 116 0.90 19.17 -15.27
CA ALA A 116 1.93 20.16 -14.97
C ALA A 116 1.69 21.46 -15.74
N VAL A 117 1.97 22.60 -15.11
CA VAL A 117 1.90 23.90 -15.80
C VAL A 117 2.98 23.99 -16.89
N THR A 118 4.17 23.48 -16.61
CA THR A 118 5.28 23.39 -17.57
C THR A 118 5.86 21.97 -17.61
N LEU A 119 6.61 21.64 -18.67
CA LEU A 119 7.37 20.39 -18.73
C LEU A 119 8.47 20.33 -17.66
N SER A 120 9.01 21.49 -17.24
CA SER A 120 9.96 21.57 -16.13
C SER A 120 9.31 21.18 -14.81
N ASP A 121 8.10 21.69 -14.52
CA ASP A 121 7.31 21.29 -13.34
C ASP A 121 7.02 19.79 -13.36
N LYS A 122 6.65 19.23 -14.52
CA LYS A 122 6.42 17.79 -14.67
C LYS A 122 7.68 17.01 -14.32
N ARG A 123 8.83 17.39 -14.89
CA ARG A 123 10.10 16.71 -14.67
C ARG A 123 10.51 16.74 -13.21
N ILE A 124 10.50 17.92 -12.57
CA ILE A 124 10.82 18.06 -11.13
C ILE A 124 9.90 17.16 -10.29
N PHE A 125 8.60 17.16 -10.58
CA PHE A 125 7.61 16.36 -9.86
C PHE A 125 7.85 14.85 -10.03
N VAL A 126 8.06 14.39 -11.27
CA VAL A 126 8.29 12.98 -11.59
C VAL A 126 9.61 12.52 -10.99
N ASP A 127 10.72 13.23 -11.22
CA ASP A 127 12.06 12.85 -10.74
C ASP A 127 12.07 12.73 -9.20
N ALA A 128 11.43 13.67 -8.50
CA ALA A 128 11.36 13.65 -7.04
C ALA A 128 10.55 12.46 -6.50
N LEU A 129 9.40 12.16 -7.10
CA LEU A 129 8.56 11.05 -6.67
C LEU A 129 9.15 9.69 -7.07
N GLN A 130 9.77 9.58 -8.25
CA GLN A 130 10.42 8.36 -8.70
C GLN A 130 11.58 8.00 -7.78
N TYR A 131 12.43 8.97 -7.43
CA TYR A 131 13.49 8.77 -6.44
C TYR A 131 12.98 8.25 -5.09
N ILE A 132 11.81 8.72 -4.65
CA ILE A 132 11.19 8.25 -3.41
C ILE A 132 10.69 6.81 -3.56
N ILE A 133 10.00 6.49 -4.66
CA ILE A 133 9.53 5.13 -4.94
C ILE A 133 10.71 4.17 -5.00
N ASP A 134 11.75 4.48 -5.78
CA ASP A 134 12.96 3.66 -5.91
C ASP A 134 13.63 3.44 -4.54
N LYS A 135 13.65 4.48 -3.69
CA LYS A 135 14.20 4.38 -2.33
C LYS A 135 13.34 3.50 -1.41
N GLU A 136 12.02 3.56 -1.50
CA GLU A 136 11.15 2.67 -0.72
C GLU A 136 11.22 1.22 -1.24
N ASP A 137 11.31 1.02 -2.54
CA ASP A 137 11.49 -0.29 -3.17
C ASP A 137 12.86 -0.90 -2.83
N ALA A 138 13.93 -0.09 -2.76
CA ALA A 138 15.24 -0.56 -2.32
C ALA A 138 15.22 -1.11 -0.87
N LYS A 139 14.37 -0.57 0.01
CA LYS A 139 14.17 -1.13 1.36
C LYS A 139 13.47 -2.49 1.33
N LEU A 140 12.73 -2.80 0.27
CA LEU A 140 12.11 -4.12 0.08
C LEU A 140 13.15 -5.15 -0.37
N ILE A 141 14.20 -4.74 -1.06
CA ILE A 141 15.29 -5.65 -1.47
C ILE A 141 16.11 -6.09 -0.25
N ASP A 142 16.38 -5.18 0.70
CA ASP A 142 17.10 -5.48 1.95
C ASP A 142 16.16 -5.93 3.09
N PHE A 143 14.95 -6.37 2.74
CA PHE A 143 13.94 -6.73 3.72
C PHE A 143 14.28 -8.05 4.42
N ASN A 144 14.77 -7.95 5.65
CA ASN A 144 14.91 -9.10 6.54
C ASN A 144 13.56 -9.41 7.19
N GLU A 145 12.85 -10.41 6.66
CA GLU A 145 11.53 -10.82 7.16
C GLU A 145 11.56 -11.16 8.64
N LYS A 146 12.52 -12.00 9.07
CA LYS A 146 12.62 -12.41 10.46
C LYS A 146 12.80 -11.20 11.37
N GLN A 147 13.65 -10.25 10.98
CA GLN A 147 13.84 -9.02 11.73
C GLN A 147 12.56 -8.17 11.76
N TRP A 148 11.83 -8.05 10.65
CA TRP A 148 10.56 -7.33 10.63
C TRP A 148 9.51 -7.96 11.56
N ILE A 149 9.42 -9.28 11.61
CA ILE A 149 8.53 -10.00 12.55
C ILE A 149 8.95 -9.69 13.99
N ILE A 150 10.26 -9.72 14.29
CA ILE A 150 10.80 -9.36 15.61
C ILE A 150 10.48 -7.90 15.98
N ASP A 151 10.64 -6.96 15.05
CA ASP A 151 10.32 -5.55 15.29
C ASP A 151 8.83 -5.35 15.58
N LYS A 152 7.96 -6.11 14.90
CA LYS A 152 6.51 -6.11 15.20
C LYS A 152 6.19 -6.66 16.58
N PHE A 153 6.90 -7.69 17.03
CA PHE A 153 6.78 -8.20 18.39
C PHE A 153 7.07 -7.08 19.40
N HIS A 154 8.22 -6.41 19.27
CA HIS A 154 8.63 -5.34 20.18
C HIS A 154 7.68 -4.15 20.16
N ALA A 155 7.11 -3.79 19.01
CA ALA A 155 6.11 -2.73 18.91
C ALA A 155 4.80 -3.06 19.67
N LEU A 156 4.41 -4.33 19.73
CA LEU A 156 3.22 -4.79 20.49
C LEU A 156 3.50 -5.02 21.98
N ASP A 157 4.75 -5.29 22.33
CA ASP A 157 5.22 -5.46 23.70
C ASP A 157 5.63 -4.11 24.32
N ALA A 158 4.74 -3.12 24.25
CA ALA A 158 4.99 -1.78 24.79
C ALA A 158 5.32 -1.78 26.30
N ASN A 159 4.88 -2.82 27.03
CA ASN A 159 5.14 -2.99 28.46
C ASN A 159 6.43 -3.79 28.74
N GLN A 160 7.18 -4.19 27.69
CA GLN A 160 8.43 -4.96 27.78
C GLN A 160 8.30 -6.21 28.66
N THR A 161 7.17 -6.90 28.53
CA THR A 161 6.89 -8.12 29.29
C THR A 161 7.63 -9.33 28.73
N GLY A 162 8.19 -9.22 27.53
CA GLY A 162 8.78 -10.32 26.77
C GLY A 162 7.75 -11.30 26.23
N LYS A 163 6.45 -10.99 26.36
CA LYS A 163 5.36 -11.92 26.05
C LYS A 163 4.14 -11.21 25.43
N LEU A 164 3.50 -11.85 24.44
CA LEU A 164 2.29 -11.36 23.80
C LEU A 164 1.13 -12.35 23.96
N SER A 165 -0.03 -11.84 24.38
CA SER A 165 -1.27 -12.63 24.39
C SER A 165 -1.89 -12.70 23.00
N PHE A 166 -2.69 -13.75 22.75
CA PHE A 166 -3.39 -13.91 21.48
C PHE A 166 -4.23 -12.68 21.09
N ASN A 167 -4.86 -12.01 22.06
CA ASN A 167 -5.68 -10.82 21.78
C ASN A 167 -4.86 -9.67 21.18
N LYS A 168 -3.62 -9.46 21.62
CA LYS A 168 -2.73 -8.45 21.02
C LYS A 168 -2.39 -8.81 19.58
N ILE A 169 -2.06 -10.07 19.34
CA ILE A 169 -1.73 -10.59 18.01
C ILE A 169 -2.94 -10.52 17.09
N TRP A 170 -4.12 -10.91 17.56
CA TRP A 170 -5.37 -10.84 16.81
C TRP A 170 -5.71 -9.41 16.37
N ASN A 171 -5.45 -8.41 17.22
CA ASN A 171 -5.58 -7.01 16.83
C ASN A 171 -4.60 -6.62 15.72
N LEU A 172 -3.34 -7.05 15.81
CA LEU A 172 -2.36 -6.85 14.74
C LEU A 172 -2.83 -7.48 13.42
N LEU A 173 -3.32 -8.73 13.43
CA LEU A 173 -3.79 -9.40 12.21
C LEU A 173 -4.97 -8.68 11.55
N LYS A 174 -5.88 -8.13 12.35
CA LYS A 174 -6.98 -7.28 11.85
C LYS A 174 -6.47 -5.98 11.24
N GLU A 175 -5.48 -5.34 11.86
CA GLU A 175 -4.85 -4.13 11.33
C GLU A 175 -4.10 -4.40 10.02
N MET A 176 -3.50 -5.57 9.90
CA MET A 176 -2.88 -6.09 8.68
C MET A 176 -3.89 -6.45 7.58
N ASN A 177 -5.20 -6.40 7.88
CA ASN A 177 -6.30 -6.68 6.95
C ASN A 177 -6.18 -8.08 6.30
N LEU A 178 -5.72 -9.07 7.07
CA LEU A 178 -5.65 -10.47 6.65
C LEU A 178 -7.04 -11.11 6.71
N THR A 179 -7.41 -11.83 5.65
CA THR A 179 -8.63 -12.65 5.64
C THR A 179 -8.35 -14.00 6.28
N ILE A 180 -8.26 -14.00 7.61
CA ILE A 180 -7.99 -15.19 8.41
C ILE A 180 -9.13 -15.44 9.41
N GLY A 181 -9.52 -16.70 9.59
CA GLY A 181 -10.50 -17.08 10.59
C GLY A 181 -9.93 -16.97 12.00
N TYR A 182 -10.72 -16.45 12.94
CA TYR A 182 -10.33 -16.34 14.35
C TYR A 182 -9.87 -17.68 14.93
N ASP A 183 -10.66 -18.74 14.70
CA ASP A 183 -10.37 -20.08 15.24
C ASP A 183 -9.09 -20.67 14.63
N TYR A 184 -8.85 -20.42 13.34
CA TYR A 184 -7.65 -20.86 12.66
C TYR A 184 -6.40 -20.14 13.20
N ALA A 185 -6.44 -18.81 13.32
CA ALA A 185 -5.36 -18.05 13.93
C ALA A 185 -5.12 -18.47 15.39
N LYS A 186 -6.18 -18.77 16.14
CA LYS A 186 -6.09 -19.22 17.52
C LYS A 186 -5.42 -20.59 17.62
N ALA A 187 -5.76 -21.54 16.75
CA ALA A 187 -5.11 -22.84 16.70
C ALA A 187 -3.61 -22.73 16.37
N LEU A 188 -3.25 -21.87 15.40
CA LEU A 188 -1.84 -21.59 15.09
C LEU A 188 -1.09 -20.98 16.28
N PHE A 189 -1.71 -20.05 17.00
CA PHE A 189 -1.13 -19.44 18.20
C PHE A 189 -0.88 -20.50 19.27
N GLN A 190 -1.88 -21.34 19.56
CA GLN A 190 -1.77 -22.41 20.54
C GLN A 190 -0.64 -23.38 20.22
N ASN A 191 -0.47 -23.75 18.94
CA ASN A 191 0.62 -24.60 18.50
C ASN A 191 1.99 -23.91 18.62
N ALA A 192 2.05 -22.58 18.51
CA ALA A 192 3.27 -21.81 18.69
C ALA A 192 3.63 -21.59 20.17
N SER A 193 2.63 -21.58 21.06
CA SER A 193 2.79 -21.53 22.54
C SER A 193 3.34 -22.83 23.14
N ILE A 194 3.43 -23.92 22.37
CA ILE A 194 4.02 -25.17 22.84
C ILE A 194 5.54 -25.05 22.69
N ASP A 195 6.21 -24.88 23.82
CA ASP A 195 7.67 -25.00 23.89
C ASP A 195 8.04 -26.46 23.62
N GLY A 196 8.89 -26.68 22.62
CA GLY A 196 9.32 -28.03 22.20
C GLY A 196 10.00 -28.86 23.30
N TYR A 197 10.29 -28.23 24.44
CA TYR A 197 10.93 -28.86 25.60
C TYR A 197 9.95 -29.26 26.71
N ASN A 198 8.65 -28.94 26.62
CA ASN A 198 7.67 -29.23 27.67
C ASN A 198 6.37 -29.85 27.12
N TYR A 199 6.47 -31.10 26.66
CA TYR A 199 5.30 -31.93 26.34
C TYR A 199 4.53 -32.26 27.64
N GLY A 200 3.62 -31.37 28.04
CA GLY A 200 2.85 -31.49 29.30
C GLY A 200 2.61 -30.17 30.05
N SER A 201 3.20 -29.06 29.61
CA SER A 201 2.95 -27.74 30.20
C SER A 201 1.59 -27.18 29.76
N LYS A 202 0.85 -26.56 30.70
CA LYS A 202 -0.39 -25.82 30.42
C LYS A 202 -0.16 -24.89 29.22
N LEU A 203 -1.15 -24.84 28.33
CA LEU A 203 -1.20 -23.92 27.20
C LEU A 203 -0.87 -22.50 27.70
N ASP A 204 0.32 -21.99 27.37
CA ASP A 204 0.68 -20.63 27.77
C ASP A 204 -0.31 -19.69 27.09
N THR A 205 -0.87 -18.77 27.88
CA THR A 205 -1.82 -17.76 27.38
C THR A 205 -1.11 -16.66 26.59
N SER A 206 0.21 -16.78 26.49
CA SER A 206 1.12 -15.86 25.82
C SER A 206 2.24 -16.59 25.08
N ILE A 207 2.88 -15.91 24.13
CA ILE A 207 4.09 -16.38 23.43
C ILE A 207 5.19 -15.35 23.54
N ASP A 208 6.44 -15.82 23.58
CA ASP A 208 7.62 -14.98 23.48
C ASP A 208 7.94 -14.62 22.01
N VAL A 209 9.08 -13.97 21.79
CA VAL A 209 9.52 -13.56 20.44
C VAL A 209 9.70 -14.76 19.51
N GLU A 210 10.22 -15.88 20.00
CA GLU A 210 10.47 -17.07 19.20
C GLU A 210 9.16 -17.79 18.86
N GLY A 211 8.23 -17.90 19.82
CA GLY A 211 6.87 -18.34 19.57
C GLY A 211 6.13 -17.44 18.57
N PHE A 212 6.33 -16.12 18.64
CA PHE A 212 5.74 -15.19 17.68
C PHE A 212 6.30 -15.34 16.27
N VAL A 213 7.61 -15.55 16.12
CA VAL A 213 8.24 -15.88 14.83
C VAL A 213 7.69 -17.20 14.29
N ARG A 214 7.63 -18.27 15.11
CA ARG A 214 7.04 -19.55 14.73
C ARG A 214 5.58 -19.42 14.31
N PHE A 215 4.80 -18.62 15.03
CA PHE A 215 3.41 -18.32 14.71
C PHE A 215 3.29 -17.67 13.32
N PHE A 216 4.06 -16.61 13.07
CA PHE A 216 4.01 -15.87 11.81
C PHE A 216 4.49 -16.71 10.62
N LEU A 217 5.57 -17.48 10.78
CA LEU A 217 6.06 -18.37 9.72
C LEU A 217 5.03 -19.44 9.35
N LYS A 218 4.33 -20.04 10.33
CA LYS A 218 3.24 -20.98 10.03
C LYS A 218 2.05 -20.29 9.39
N LEU A 219 1.73 -19.08 9.86
CA LEU A 219 0.65 -18.26 9.32
C LEU A 219 0.86 -17.99 7.82
N THR A 220 2.09 -17.65 7.42
CA THR A 220 2.44 -17.34 6.03
C THR A 220 2.59 -18.61 5.19
N TYR A 221 3.21 -19.66 5.75
CA TYR A 221 3.40 -20.95 5.09
C TYR A 221 2.07 -21.64 4.76
N ASP A 222 1.20 -21.84 5.76
CA ASP A 222 -0.07 -22.57 5.58
C ASP A 222 -1.10 -21.76 4.78
N PHE A 223 -1.00 -20.42 4.78
CA PHE A 223 -1.89 -19.57 3.98
C PHE A 223 -1.61 -19.68 2.48
N GLU A 224 -0.36 -19.96 2.07
CA GLU A 224 0.08 -19.71 0.69
C GLU A 224 0.50 -20.94 -0.13
N GLU A 225 1.14 -21.96 0.45
CA GLU A 225 1.63 -23.09 -0.38
C GLU A 225 0.50 -23.96 -0.93
N GLY A 226 -0.62 -24.07 -0.21
CA GLY A 226 -1.72 -24.93 -0.66
C GLY A 226 -2.55 -24.31 -1.77
N LYS A 227 -2.99 -23.06 -1.60
CA LYS A 227 -4.09 -22.51 -2.39
C LYS A 227 -3.62 -21.60 -3.52
N ILE A 228 -2.64 -20.75 -3.29
CA ILE A 228 -2.15 -19.80 -4.29
C ILE A 228 -1.31 -20.53 -5.33
N MET A 229 -0.39 -21.41 -4.89
CA MET A 229 0.40 -22.22 -5.82
C MET A 229 -0.50 -23.09 -6.71
N ARG A 230 -1.50 -23.78 -6.13
CA ARG A 230 -2.46 -24.56 -6.92
C ARG A 230 -3.31 -23.70 -7.84
N GLN A 231 -3.73 -22.51 -7.39
CA GLN A 231 -4.56 -21.61 -8.18
C GLN A 231 -3.83 -21.06 -9.42
N TYR A 232 -2.51 -20.86 -9.36
CA TYR A 232 -1.73 -20.29 -10.45
C TYR A 232 -0.81 -21.29 -11.17
N SER A 233 -0.68 -22.51 -10.65
CA SER A 233 -0.01 -23.61 -11.33
C SER A 233 -0.87 -24.10 -12.48
N SER A 234 -0.31 -24.08 -13.70
CA SER A 234 -0.92 -24.76 -14.86
C SER A 234 -1.14 -26.25 -14.62
N GLN A 235 -0.38 -26.84 -13.69
CA GLN A 235 -0.47 -28.25 -13.31
C GLN A 235 -1.34 -28.50 -12.06
N ASN A 236 -1.94 -27.45 -11.48
CA ASN A 236 -2.75 -27.51 -10.26
C ASN A 236 -2.07 -28.28 -9.10
N ASN A 237 -0.75 -28.18 -9.02
CA ASN A 237 0.07 -28.77 -7.97
C ASN A 237 0.62 -27.69 -7.03
N GLY A 238 1.36 -28.09 -5.99
CA GLY A 238 1.97 -27.18 -5.03
C GLY A 238 3.20 -26.42 -5.55
N THR A 239 3.46 -26.44 -6.87
CA THR A 239 4.66 -25.86 -7.49
C THR A 239 4.28 -25.00 -8.68
N LEU A 240 4.98 -23.89 -8.91
CA LEU A 240 4.83 -23.08 -10.12
C LEU A 240 5.98 -23.38 -11.07
N SER A 241 5.67 -23.68 -12.35
CA SER A 241 6.71 -23.67 -13.38
C SER A 241 7.20 -22.22 -13.60
N VAL A 242 8.36 -22.06 -14.26
CA VAL A 242 8.87 -20.72 -14.65
C VAL A 242 7.82 -19.93 -15.45
N ASN A 243 7.00 -20.61 -16.27
CA ASN A 243 5.93 -19.98 -17.03
C ASN A 243 4.73 -19.60 -16.16
N ASP A 244 4.35 -20.45 -15.20
CA ASP A 244 3.29 -20.13 -14.23
C ASP A 244 3.68 -18.92 -13.40
N LEU A 245 4.91 -18.92 -12.90
CA LEU A 245 5.48 -17.80 -12.18
C LEU A 245 5.49 -16.54 -13.05
N LYS A 246 6.02 -16.59 -14.27
CA LYS A 246 6.03 -15.45 -15.19
C LYS A 246 4.63 -14.91 -15.44
N ASN A 247 3.64 -15.78 -15.67
CA ASN A 247 2.24 -15.39 -15.86
C ASN A 247 1.66 -14.75 -14.60
N PHE A 248 1.98 -15.29 -13.42
CA PHE A 248 1.60 -14.75 -12.13
C PHE A 248 2.20 -13.35 -11.92
N LEU A 249 3.50 -13.17 -12.16
CA LEU A 249 4.18 -11.87 -12.05
C LEU A 249 3.56 -10.82 -12.99
N ILE A 250 3.31 -11.18 -14.25
CA ILE A 250 2.84 -10.24 -15.27
C ILE A 250 1.36 -9.87 -15.09
N ASN A 251 0.51 -10.84 -14.78
CA ASN A 251 -0.94 -10.67 -14.80
C ASN A 251 -1.56 -10.47 -13.42
N VAL A 252 -0.92 -11.00 -12.38
CA VAL A 252 -1.46 -10.98 -11.01
C VAL A 252 -0.70 -9.99 -10.14
N GLN A 253 0.64 -9.95 -10.23
CA GLN A 253 1.49 -9.18 -9.31
C GLN A 253 1.45 -7.66 -9.51
N LYS A 254 0.81 -7.15 -10.56
CA LYS A 254 0.52 -5.71 -10.73
C LYS A 254 -0.39 -5.12 -9.61
N VAL A 255 -0.94 -5.94 -8.72
CA VAL A 255 -2.02 -5.57 -7.78
C VAL A 255 -1.67 -5.78 -6.30
N ILE A 256 -0.44 -6.19 -5.94
CA ILE A 256 -0.25 -7.01 -4.74
C ILE A 256 0.17 -6.24 -3.46
N CYS A 257 -0.41 -6.69 -2.35
CA CYS A 257 -0.34 -6.19 -0.97
C CYS A 257 1.09 -6.29 -0.39
N HIS A 258 1.52 -5.40 0.51
CA HIS A 258 2.86 -5.49 1.13
C HIS A 258 3.13 -6.85 1.79
N ILE A 259 2.13 -7.45 2.42
CA ILE A 259 2.28 -8.77 3.05
C ILE A 259 2.42 -9.87 2.00
N PHE A 260 1.70 -9.75 0.89
CA PHE A 260 1.72 -10.73 -0.19
C PHE A 260 3.00 -10.57 -1.04
N PHE A 261 3.58 -9.36 -1.10
CA PHE A 261 4.91 -9.13 -1.65
C PHE A 261 5.99 -9.74 -0.75
N ILE A 262 5.89 -9.58 0.57
CA ILE A 262 6.79 -10.24 1.52
C ILE A 262 6.69 -11.77 1.33
N ILE A 263 5.48 -12.34 1.30
CA ILE A 263 5.26 -13.78 1.18
C ILE A 263 5.74 -14.36 -0.17
N ILE A 264 5.44 -13.73 -1.31
CA ILE A 264 5.98 -14.17 -2.61
C ILE A 264 7.50 -14.02 -2.67
N PHE A 265 8.06 -12.94 -2.12
CA PHE A 265 9.50 -12.72 -2.15
C PHE A 265 10.26 -13.79 -1.34
N ILE A 266 9.69 -14.21 -0.21
CA ILE A 266 10.19 -15.34 0.58
C ILE A 266 10.14 -16.64 -0.24
N LEU A 267 9.03 -16.89 -0.93
CA LEU A 267 8.86 -18.08 -1.79
C LEU A 267 9.80 -18.08 -3.00
N LEU A 268 10.17 -16.90 -3.53
CA LEU A 268 11.12 -16.78 -4.64
C LEU A 268 12.59 -16.87 -4.22
N MET A 269 12.92 -16.58 -2.97
CA MET A 269 14.29 -16.72 -2.45
C MET A 269 14.63 -18.16 -2.01
N HIS A 270 13.67 -19.09 -2.08
CA HIS A 270 13.86 -20.51 -1.77
C HIS A 270 13.71 -21.43 -2.99
N LEU A 271 13.64 -20.85 -4.19
CA LEU A 271 13.74 -21.52 -5.50
C LEU A 271 15.05 -21.09 -6.19
#